data_AF-A0A933NC51-F1
#
_entry.id   AF-A0A933NC51-F1
#
_cell.length_a   1.000
_cell.length_b   1.000
_cell.length_c   1.000
_cell.angle_alpha   90.00
_cell.angle_beta   90.00
_cell.angle_gamma   90.00
#
_symmetry.space_group_name_H-M   'P 1'
#
loop_
_entity.id
_entity.type
_entity.pdbx_description
1 polymer ?
#
loop_
_entity_poly.entity_id
_entity_poly.type
_entity_poly.pdbx_seq_one_letter_code
_entity_poly.pdbx_strand_id
1 'polypeptide(L)' 'MTAYRYFDSTWRTDMYVCHRCGWSGNFDGMAQAFERERVEGHCPECAATLAVVLYPTFDELREAADSPAKTKE' A
#
# COMPACT_ATOMS: atom_id res chain seq x y z
N MET A 1 -10.40 3.82 -5.15
CA MET A 1 -9.22 4.14 -4.32
C MET A 1 -9.40 3.40 -3.02
N THR A 2 -8.42 2.56 -2.67
CA THR A 2 -8.45 1.75 -1.43
C THR A 2 -7.36 2.25 -0.48
N ALA A 3 -7.67 2.32 0.81
CA ALA A 3 -6.72 2.73 1.85
C ALA A 3 -6.33 1.53 2.71
N TYR A 4 -5.03 1.37 2.97
CA TYR A 4 -4.47 0.27 3.74
C TYR A 4 -3.61 0.78 4.90
N ARG A 5 -3.48 -0.05 5.93
CA ARG A 5 -2.46 0.10 6.96
C ARG A 5 -1.18 -0.61 6.51
N TYR A 6 -0.01 -0.06 6.82
CA TYR A 6 1.27 -0.61 6.39
C TYR A 6 1.47 -2.10 6.72
N PHE A 7 1.01 -2.52 7.91
CA PHE A 7 1.12 -3.91 8.37
C PHE A 7 0.10 -4.87 7.76
N ASP A 8 -0.89 -4.37 7.03
CA ASP A 8 -1.78 -5.22 6.24
C ASP A 8 -1.04 -5.68 4.98
N SER A 9 -0.57 -6.92 4.92
CA SER A 9 0.30 -7.34 3.80
C SER A 9 -0.41 -7.36 2.44
N THR A 10 -1.74 -7.32 2.42
CA THR A 10 -2.54 -7.45 1.20
C THR A 10 -2.27 -6.32 0.22
N TRP A 11 -1.97 -5.10 0.69
CA TRP A 11 -1.78 -3.95 -0.20
C TRP A 11 -0.64 -4.14 -1.21
N ARG A 12 0.36 -4.97 -0.89
CA ARG A 12 1.47 -5.31 -1.80
C ARG A 12 1.05 -6.32 -2.86
N THR A 13 0.19 -7.26 -2.51
CA THR A 13 -0.16 -8.42 -3.35
C THR A 13 -1.49 -8.26 -4.08
N ASP A 14 -2.35 -7.34 -3.64
CA ASP A 14 -3.65 -7.10 -4.24
C ASP A 14 -3.52 -6.66 -5.71
N MET A 15 -4.44 -7.13 -6.53
CA MET A 15 -4.57 -6.71 -7.92
C MET A 15 -5.53 -5.53 -8.00
N TYR A 16 -5.00 -4.40 -8.47
CA TYR A 16 -5.75 -3.19 -8.66
C TYR A 16 -6.14 -3.05 -10.13
N VAL A 17 -7.36 -2.57 -10.36
CA VAL A 17 -7.85 -2.23 -11.69
C VAL A 17 -8.19 -0.75 -11.72
N CYS A 18 -7.58 -0.02 -12.64
CA CYS A 18 -7.86 1.38 -12.86
C CYS A 18 -9.18 1.55 -13.62
N HIS A 19 -10.21 2.07 -12.96
CA HIS A 19 -11.50 2.34 -13.59
C HIS A 19 -11.46 3.43 -14.68
N ARG A 20 -10.34 4.17 -14.82
CA ARG A 20 -10.20 5.28 -15.78
C ARG A 20 -9.62 4.82 -17.12
N CYS A 21 -8.62 3.94 -17.12
CA CYS A 21 -7.92 3.50 -18.34
C CYS A 21 -7.87 1.98 -18.51
N GLY A 22 -8.36 1.20 -17.53
CA GLY A 22 -8.36 -0.26 -17.59
C GLY A 22 -7.03 -0.93 -17.22
N TRP A 23 -5.99 -0.16 -16.87
CA TRP A 23 -4.72 -0.71 -16.39
C TRP A 23 -4.95 -1.63 -15.19
N SER A 24 -4.24 -2.76 -15.15
CA SER A 24 -4.29 -3.71 -14.04
C SER A 24 -2.89 -4.11 -13.58
N GLY A 25 -2.67 -4.11 -12.28
CA GLY A 25 -1.39 -4.51 -11.68
C GLY A 25 -1.44 -4.42 -10.16
N ASN A 26 -0.35 -4.82 -9.51
CA ASN A 26 -0.19 -4.67 -8.07
C ASN A 26 0.41 -3.29 -7.72
N PHE A 27 0.63 -3.04 -6.44
CA PHE A 27 1.20 -1.76 -5.97
C PHE A 27 2.63 -1.50 -6.48
N ASP A 28 3.41 -2.54 -6.79
CA ASP A 28 4.76 -2.41 -7.36
C ASP A 28 4.73 -1.88 -8.80
N GLY A 29 3.69 -2.26 -9.58
CA GLY A 29 3.48 -1.74 -10.93
C GLY A 29 2.92 -0.31 -10.99
N MET A 30 2.63 0.33 -9.85
CA MET A 30 2.11 1.70 -9.80
C MET A 30 3.22 2.74 -9.76
N ALA A 31 2.91 3.97 -10.21
CA ALA A 31 3.73 5.13 -9.90
C ALA A 31 3.51 5.52 -8.44
N GLN A 32 4.56 5.52 -7.63
CA GLN A 32 4.47 5.74 -6.18
C GLN A 32 4.86 7.18 -5.82
N ALA A 33 4.01 7.85 -5.03
CA ALA A 33 4.30 9.13 -4.42
C ALA A 33 4.49 8.95 -2.91
N PHE A 34 5.67 9.33 -2.42
CA PHE A 34 6.06 9.16 -1.02
C PHE A 34 5.84 10.45 -0.25
N GLU A 35 4.91 10.42 0.70
CA GLU A 35 4.65 11.51 1.63
C GLU A 35 5.19 11.16 3.01
N ARG A 36 5.11 12.08 3.97
CA ARG A 36 5.63 11.86 5.32
C ARG A 36 4.91 10.72 6.06
N GLU A 37 3.60 10.59 5.86
CA GLU A 37 2.73 9.72 6.67
C GLU A 37 2.11 8.58 5.84
N ARG A 38 2.36 8.56 4.53
CA ARG A 38 1.73 7.62 3.60
C ARG A 38 2.52 7.49 2.31
N VAL A 39 2.26 6.41 1.59
CA VAL A 39 2.60 6.27 0.18
C VAL A 39 1.33 6.14 -0.65
N GLU A 40 1.26 6.89 -1.74
CA GLU A 40 0.15 6.83 -2.69
C GLU A 40 0.58 6.06 -3.94
N GLY A 41 -0.25 5.11 -4.35
CA GLY A 41 -0.08 4.35 -5.59
C GLY A 41 -0.98 4.92 -6.68
N HIS A 42 -0.38 5.41 -7.74
CA HIS A 42 -1.06 5.99 -8.89
C HIS A 42 -0.95 5.08 -10.11
N CYS A 43 -2.02 5.05 -10.90
CA CYS A 43 -2.02 4.38 -12.20
C CYS A 43 -0.92 4.97 -13.10
N PRO A 44 0.00 4.16 -13.65
CA PRO A 44 1.10 4.65 -14.49
C PRO A 44 0.60 5.31 -15.79
N GLU A 45 -0.53 4.86 -16.33
CA GLU A 45 -1.06 5.35 -17.60
C GLU A 45 -1.82 6.69 -17.52
N CYS A 46 -2.51 6.96 -16.40
CA CYS A 46 -3.42 8.12 -16.31
C CYS A 46 -3.35 8.90 -15.00
N ALA A 47 -2.37 8.58 -14.15
CA ALA A 47 -2.12 9.22 -12.85
C ALA A 47 -3.28 9.15 -11.83
N ALA A 48 -4.34 8.37 -12.09
CA ALA A 48 -5.43 8.18 -11.14
C ALA A 48 -4.92 7.47 -9.87
N THR A 49 -5.26 7.98 -8.68
CA THR A 49 -4.91 7.33 -7.41
C THR A 49 -5.71 6.04 -7.23
N LEU A 50 -5.01 4.92 -7.13
CA LEU A 50 -5.59 3.59 -6.98
C LEU A 50 -5.54 3.13 -5.52
N ALA A 51 -4.44 3.41 -4.83
CA ALA A 51 -4.20 2.94 -3.47
C ALA A 51 -3.50 4.00 -2.61
N VAL A 52 -3.73 3.96 -1.30
CA VAL A 52 -2.98 4.73 -0.31
C VAL A 52 -2.62 3.81 0.84
N VAL A 53 -1.35 3.80 1.24
CA VAL A 53 -0.86 3.00 2.37
C VAL A 53 -0.37 3.96 3.44
N LEU A 54 -0.99 3.91 4.61
CA LEU A 54 -0.61 4.72 5.77
C LEU A 54 0.58 4.07 6.48
N TYR A 55 1.63 4.85 6.72
CA TYR A 55 2.76 4.39 7.52
C TYR A 55 2.34 4.14 8.97
N PRO A 56 3.01 3.20 9.65
CA PRO A 56 2.71 2.91 11.04
C PRO A 56 3.14 4.09 11.91
N THR A 57 2.39 4.33 12.97
CA THR A 57 2.79 5.24 14.04
C THR A 57 3.94 4.66 14.86
N PHE A 58 4.57 5.50 15.69
CA PHE A 58 5.66 5.05 16.55
C PHE A 58 5.22 3.97 17.55
N ASP A 59 3.98 4.02 18.04
CA ASP A 59 3.46 3.00 18.96
C ASP A 59 3.21 1.67 18.22
N GLU A 60 2.60 1.72 17.02
CA GLU A 60 2.40 0.51 16.19
C GLU A 60 3.75 -0.14 15.79
N LEU A 61 4.78 0.67 15.53
CA LEU A 61 6.14 0.16 15.30
C LEU A 61 6.71 -0.53 16.54
N ARG A 62 6.45 0.02 17.73
CA ARG A 62 6.91 -0.53 19.00
C ARG A 62 6.22 -1.85 19.32
N GLU A 63 4.90 -1.93 19.09
CA GLU A 63 4.12 -3.16 19.25
C GLU A 63 4.59 -4.26 18.28
N ALA A 64 4.84 -3.90 17.01
CA ALA A 64 5.36 -4.84 16.02
C ALA A 64 6.79 -5.32 16.30
N ALA A 65 7.60 -4.52 17.00
CA ALA A 65 8.94 -4.91 17.43
C ALA A 65 8.91 -5.87 18.63
N ASP A 66 7.95 -5.72 19.54
CA ASP A 66 7.79 -6.57 20.73
C ASP A 66 7.10 -7.90 20.42
N SER A 67 6.21 -7.90 19.42
CA SER A 67 5.60 -9.09 18.84
C SER A 67 6.14 -9.31 17.43
N PRO A 68 7.30 -9.98 17.26
CA PRO A 68 7.76 -10.36 15.93
C PRO A 68 6.64 -11.17 15.30
N ALA A 69 6.06 -10.63 14.22
CA ALA A 69 4.98 -11.25 13.48
C ALA A 69 5.31 -12.74 13.34
N LYS A 70 4.43 -13.60 13.84
CA LYS A 70 4.58 -15.05 13.69
C LYS A 70 4.67 -15.33 12.19
N THR A 71 5.89 -15.56 11.71
CA THR A 71 6.15 -16.24 10.44
C THR A 71 5.39 -17.54 10.55
N LYS A 72 4.27 -17.64 9.86
CA LYS A 72 3.49 -18.87 9.78
C LYS A 72 4.37 -19.84 8.98
N GLU A 73 4.98 -20.77 9.70
CA GLU A 73 5.72 -21.93 9.19
C GLU A 73 4.83 -22.81 8.29
#